data_AF-A0AA91PWA7-F1
#
_entry.id   AF-A0AA91PWA7-F1
#
_cell.length_a   1.000
_cell.length_b   1.000
_cell.length_c   1.000
_cell.angle_alpha   90.00
_cell.angle_beta   90.00
_cell.angle_gamma   90.00
#
_symmetry.space_group_name_H-M   'P 1'
#
loop_
_entity.id
_entity.type
_entity.pdbx_description
1 polymer ?
#
loop_
_entity_poly.entity_id
_entity_poly.type
_entity_poly.pdbx_seq_one_letter_code
_entity_poly.pdbx_strand_id
1 'polypeptide(L)'
;MSGYSYLISSSLFVSQPQESDTPVESFYDEDYVRNSSYTDLIDLTYHLITRGANKSEKELLVLWEIRLTLLLFNGELPVAKREAINLNNALFQHENPNSPIPPISTNANPSPLLIDNNGSRGNTPRLSPAPNVIYPLPKNNAGLINYSLLMLVLRLKSMRNLALVNELYKLCYQVRLKGSSSKAMSVQLKLFNLSYEIVSVLITTRNYYTLLSLLRSLRRDTTLRVHKSNVPEPQYQTFASNISFLWIYANLVVYSTKVSEPELSTYADQFENEWSTIEDGTKKSLLHVMGTYAPLIGGPKPTSPSLREQDFHIKTFANMIATDKVSPRIICCTLGTWDLENKLDSNFDAGEGYFDSGTSSQSLSKIYAYILSKWSDHVHNVYGME
;
A
#
# COMPACT_ATOMS: atom_id res chain seq x y z
N MET A 1 15.35 24.96 -20.59
CA MET A 1 14.80 23.60 -20.67
C MET A 1 14.35 23.23 -19.28
N SER A 2 13.05 22.98 -19.08
CA SER A 2 12.46 22.77 -17.77
C SER A 2 12.95 21.47 -17.15
N GLY A 3 13.43 21.53 -15.89
CA GLY A 3 14.06 20.40 -15.19
C GLY A 3 13.15 19.19 -14.88
N TYR A 4 11.89 19.21 -15.30
CA TYR A 4 10.87 18.19 -15.02
C TYR A 4 10.35 17.47 -16.28
N SER A 5 11.05 17.58 -17.41
CA SER A 5 10.69 16.88 -18.66
C SER A 5 10.57 15.36 -18.49
N TYR A 6 11.24 14.81 -17.47
CA TYR A 6 11.23 13.39 -17.16
C TYR A 6 9.90 12.89 -16.55
N LEU A 7 9.03 13.78 -16.02
CA LEU A 7 7.72 13.43 -15.43
C LEU A 7 6.55 13.55 -16.40
N ILE A 8 6.73 14.28 -17.51
CA ILE A 8 5.66 14.59 -18.48
C ILE A 8 5.75 13.73 -19.75
N SER A 9 6.74 12.84 -19.83
CA SER A 9 6.98 12.02 -21.02
C SER A 9 5.83 11.05 -21.27
N SER A 10 5.31 11.04 -22.50
CA SER A 10 4.25 10.12 -22.93
C SER A 10 4.67 8.64 -22.84
N SER A 11 5.98 8.36 -22.83
CA SER A 11 6.54 7.00 -22.65
C SER A 11 6.34 6.43 -21.25
N LEU A 12 5.95 7.25 -20.26
CA LEU A 12 5.65 6.76 -18.92
C LEU A 12 4.29 6.06 -18.84
N PHE A 13 3.39 6.40 -19.76
CA PHE A 13 2.01 5.94 -19.78
C PHE A 13 1.86 4.69 -20.63
N VAL A 14 0.95 3.80 -20.23
CA VAL A 14 0.69 2.55 -20.96
C VAL A 14 -0.35 2.76 -22.04
N SER A 15 -1.38 3.54 -21.73
CA SER A 15 -2.44 3.94 -22.65
C SER A 15 -2.37 5.45 -22.87
N GLN A 16 -2.61 5.83 -24.12
CA GLN A 16 -2.74 7.23 -24.52
C GLN A 16 -4.21 7.44 -24.91
N PRO A 17 -5.00 8.15 -24.10
CA PRO A 17 -6.38 8.44 -24.45
C PRO A 17 -6.44 9.32 -25.69
N GLN A 18 -7.56 9.21 -26.42
CA GLN A 18 -7.87 10.17 -27.49
C GLN A 18 -8.10 11.55 -26.90
N GLU A 19 -7.91 12.60 -27.70
CA GLU A 19 -8.22 13.95 -27.23
C GLU A 19 -9.70 14.03 -26.85
N SER A 20 -9.94 14.41 -25.59
CA SER A 20 -11.28 14.65 -25.06
C SER A 20 -11.70 16.09 -25.35
N ASP A 21 -12.99 16.28 -25.66
CA ASP A 21 -13.63 17.59 -25.73
C ASP A 21 -13.74 18.24 -24.34
N THR A 22 -13.60 17.47 -23.26
CA THR A 22 -13.64 17.98 -21.89
C THR A 22 -12.39 18.83 -21.60
N PRO A 23 -12.57 20.09 -21.19
CA PRO A 23 -11.45 20.93 -20.77
C PRO A 23 -10.68 20.30 -19.62
N VAL A 24 -9.35 20.37 -19.69
CA VAL A 24 -8.44 19.82 -18.67
C VAL A 24 -8.65 20.51 -17.32
N GLU A 25 -9.12 21.76 -17.36
CA GLU A 25 -9.47 22.60 -16.22
C GLU A 25 -10.65 22.04 -15.41
N SER A 26 -11.54 21.25 -16.03
CA SER A 26 -12.68 20.61 -15.35
C SER A 26 -12.23 19.64 -14.26
N PHE A 27 -10.99 19.13 -14.33
CA PHE A 27 -10.43 18.33 -13.24
C PHE A 27 -10.34 19.10 -11.93
N TYR A 28 -10.16 20.43 -11.96
CA TYR A 28 -10.07 21.27 -10.77
C TYR A 28 -11.43 21.61 -10.15
N ASP A 29 -12.53 21.18 -10.76
CA ASP A 29 -13.89 21.32 -10.24
C ASP A 29 -14.28 20.08 -9.44
N GLU A 30 -14.55 20.27 -8.15
CA GLU A 30 -14.88 19.19 -7.22
C GLU A 30 -16.20 18.50 -7.58
N ASP A 31 -17.19 19.25 -8.09
CA ASP A 31 -18.49 18.70 -8.48
C ASP A 31 -18.35 17.84 -9.73
N TYR A 32 -17.50 18.25 -10.67
CA TYR A 32 -17.18 17.44 -11.84
C TYR A 32 -16.50 16.13 -11.43
N VAL A 33 -15.47 16.19 -10.59
CA VAL A 33 -14.72 15.01 -10.14
C VAL A 33 -15.61 14.02 -9.38
N ARG A 34 -16.52 14.51 -8.54
CA ARG A 34 -17.45 13.67 -7.77
C ARG A 34 -18.45 12.90 -8.65
N ASN A 35 -18.77 13.43 -9.82
CA ASN A 35 -19.78 12.87 -10.73
C ASN A 35 -19.18 12.13 -11.95
N SER A 36 -17.85 12.19 -12.12
CA SER A 36 -17.16 11.55 -13.24
C SER A 36 -16.85 10.09 -12.98
N SER A 37 -16.73 9.30 -14.05
CA SER A 37 -16.23 7.92 -13.93
C SER A 37 -14.72 7.90 -13.67
N TYR A 38 -14.20 6.81 -13.09
CA TYR A 38 -12.75 6.68 -12.90
C TYR A 38 -11.99 6.69 -14.22
N THR A 39 -12.55 6.13 -15.29
CA THR A 39 -11.96 6.17 -16.63
C THR A 39 -11.78 7.61 -17.12
N ASP A 40 -12.81 8.46 -17.00
CA ASP A 40 -12.72 9.86 -17.42
C ASP A 40 -11.65 10.62 -16.60
N LEU A 41 -11.57 10.35 -15.30
CA LEU A 41 -10.56 10.95 -14.43
C LEU A 41 -9.15 10.47 -14.76
N ILE A 42 -8.97 9.18 -15.10
CA ILE A 42 -7.69 8.63 -15.56
C ILE A 42 -7.25 9.36 -16.84
N ASP A 43 -8.15 9.55 -17.81
CA ASP A 43 -7.83 10.22 -19.07
C ASP A 43 -7.48 11.70 -18.85
N LEU A 44 -8.23 12.41 -17.99
CA LEU A 44 -7.92 13.79 -17.61
C LEU A 44 -6.55 13.91 -16.93
N THR A 45 -6.17 12.97 -16.04
CA THR A 45 -4.84 12.99 -15.42
C THR A 45 -3.71 12.82 -16.43
N TYR A 46 -3.90 12.01 -17.48
CA TYR A 46 -2.93 11.92 -18.58
C TYR A 46 -2.70 13.27 -19.24
N HIS A 47 -3.77 13.97 -19.62
CA HIS A 47 -3.66 15.28 -20.26
C HIS A 47 -3.10 16.35 -19.32
N LEU A 48 -3.45 16.33 -18.03
CA LEU A 48 -2.90 17.25 -17.02
C LEU A 48 -1.39 17.13 -16.87
N ILE A 49 -0.87 15.90 -16.87
CA ILE A 49 0.56 15.61 -16.71
C ILE A 49 1.31 15.94 -18.00
N THR A 50 0.85 15.44 -19.14
CA THR A 50 1.53 15.61 -20.44
C THR A 50 1.52 17.05 -20.95
N ARG A 51 0.44 17.81 -20.69
CA ARG A 51 0.35 19.26 -21.01
C ARG A 51 0.93 20.13 -19.89
N GLY A 52 1.66 19.56 -18.93
CA GLY A 52 2.10 20.17 -17.67
C GLY A 52 3.19 21.25 -17.75
N ALA A 53 3.37 21.95 -18.87
CA ALA A 53 4.41 22.97 -19.04
C ALA A 53 4.37 24.13 -18.01
N ASN A 54 3.22 24.33 -17.36
CA ASN A 54 3.00 25.37 -16.35
C ASN A 54 2.87 24.83 -14.91
N LYS A 55 3.13 23.53 -14.67
CA LYS A 55 2.99 22.90 -13.36
C LYS A 55 4.34 22.75 -12.68
N SER A 56 4.34 22.87 -11.36
CA SER A 56 5.49 22.54 -10.52
C SER A 56 5.73 21.03 -10.48
N GLU A 57 6.97 20.62 -10.18
CA GLU A 57 7.35 19.22 -10.03
C GLU A 57 6.52 18.52 -8.94
N LYS A 58 6.21 19.22 -7.84
CA LYS A 58 5.34 18.71 -6.77
C LYS A 58 3.92 18.44 -7.25
N GLU A 59 3.32 19.36 -8.01
CA GLU A 59 1.98 19.17 -8.59
C GLU A 59 1.95 17.97 -9.52
N LEU A 60 2.99 17.77 -10.35
CA LEU A 60 3.09 16.62 -11.23
C LEU A 60 3.17 15.30 -10.44
N LEU A 61 3.92 15.25 -9.34
CA LEU A 61 4.00 14.08 -8.47
C LEU A 61 2.65 13.77 -7.80
N VAL A 62 1.90 14.80 -7.37
CA VAL A 62 0.53 14.62 -6.85
C VAL A 62 -0.40 14.04 -7.92
N LEU A 63 -0.34 14.56 -9.14
CA LEU A 63 -1.14 14.04 -10.25
C LEU A 63 -0.78 12.59 -10.59
N TRP A 64 0.50 12.22 -10.51
CA TRP A 64 0.94 10.83 -10.65
C TRP A 64 0.37 9.93 -9.55
N GLU A 65 0.35 10.39 -8.30
CA GLU A 65 -0.26 9.65 -7.19
C GLU A 65 -1.76 9.44 -7.39
N ILE A 66 -2.46 10.50 -7.82
CA ILE A 66 -3.88 10.43 -8.16
C ILE A 66 -4.11 9.41 -9.28
N ARG A 67 -3.35 9.51 -10.38
CA ARG A 67 -3.51 8.61 -11.53
C ARG A 67 -3.33 7.15 -11.14
N LEU A 68 -2.26 6.82 -10.43
CA LEU A 68 -2.00 5.45 -9.98
C LEU A 68 -3.09 4.93 -9.03
N THR A 69 -3.64 5.81 -8.19
CA THR A 69 -4.76 5.50 -7.30
C THR A 69 -6.04 5.22 -8.08
N LEU A 70 -6.37 6.07 -9.06
CA LEU A 70 -7.56 5.90 -9.90
C LEU A 70 -7.48 4.60 -10.73
N LEU A 71 -6.30 4.26 -11.27
CA LEU A 71 -6.10 2.99 -11.97
C LEU A 71 -6.39 1.78 -11.06
N LEU A 72 -6.01 1.86 -9.77
CA LEU A 72 -6.35 0.82 -8.81
C LEU A 72 -7.86 0.76 -8.52
N PHE A 73 -8.51 1.90 -8.36
CA PHE A 73 -9.97 1.95 -8.15
C PHE A 73 -10.76 1.45 -9.37
N ASN A 74 -10.23 1.65 -10.58
CA ASN A 74 -10.81 1.16 -11.83
C ASN A 74 -10.51 -0.33 -12.12
N GLY A 75 -9.81 -1.04 -11.22
CA GLY A 75 -9.46 -2.45 -11.42
C GLY A 75 -8.35 -2.69 -12.45
N GLU A 76 -7.58 -1.66 -12.81
CA GLU A 76 -6.50 -1.73 -13.80
C GLU A 76 -5.12 -1.96 -13.16
N LEU A 77 -5.03 -2.92 -12.22
CA LEU A 77 -3.78 -3.24 -11.52
C LEU A 77 -2.59 -3.48 -12.49
N PRO A 78 -2.72 -4.21 -13.61
CA PRO A 78 -1.60 -4.41 -14.54
C PRO A 78 -1.07 -3.10 -15.14
N VAL A 79 -1.95 -2.15 -15.42
CA VAL A 79 -1.62 -0.83 -15.96
C VAL A 79 -0.92 0.00 -14.88
N ALA A 80 -1.51 0.08 -13.68
CA ALA A 80 -0.94 0.78 -12.54
C ALA A 80 0.48 0.29 -12.21
N LYS A 81 0.73 -1.02 -12.22
CA LYS A 81 2.06 -1.60 -12.00
C LYS A 81 3.08 -1.14 -13.03
N ARG A 82 2.71 -1.17 -14.31
CA ARG A 82 3.61 -0.81 -15.40
C ARG A 82 3.93 0.69 -15.39
N GLU A 83 2.92 1.55 -15.18
CA GLU A 83 3.15 2.99 -15.05
C GLU A 83 3.96 3.35 -13.79
N ALA A 84 3.74 2.67 -12.66
CA ALA A 84 4.53 2.87 -11.46
C ALA A 84 6.01 2.45 -11.64
N ILE A 85 6.28 1.39 -12.40
CA ILE A 85 7.66 1.00 -12.76
C ILE A 85 8.30 2.09 -13.64
N ASN A 86 7.58 2.57 -14.66
CA ASN A 86 8.07 3.62 -15.54
C ASN A 86 8.38 4.91 -14.75
N LEU A 87 7.46 5.34 -13.90
CA LEU A 87 7.62 6.50 -13.03
C LEU A 87 8.81 6.33 -12.06
N ASN A 88 8.89 5.19 -11.38
CA ASN A 88 10.01 4.87 -10.48
C ASN A 88 11.35 4.98 -11.22
N ASN A 89 11.42 4.44 -12.43
CA ASN A 89 12.64 4.43 -13.20
C ASN A 89 13.05 5.84 -13.62
N ALA A 90 12.09 6.65 -14.09
CA ALA A 90 12.33 8.05 -14.45
C ALA A 90 12.83 8.86 -13.24
N LEU A 91 12.19 8.69 -12.08
CA LEU A 91 12.61 9.32 -10.82
C LEU A 91 14.03 8.89 -10.40
N PHE A 92 14.32 7.59 -10.47
CA PHE A 92 15.61 7.04 -10.10
C PHE A 92 16.73 7.57 -11.01
N GLN A 93 16.50 7.61 -12.31
CA GLN A 93 17.47 8.11 -13.29
C GLN A 93 17.73 9.60 -13.14
N HIS A 94 16.69 10.38 -12.84
CA HIS A 94 16.85 11.80 -12.57
C HIS A 94 17.78 12.04 -11.36
N GLU A 95 17.66 11.23 -10.29
CA GLU A 95 18.58 11.30 -9.15
C GLU A 95 19.96 10.70 -9.42
N ASN A 96 20.07 9.78 -10.39
CA ASN A 96 21.28 9.02 -10.69
C ASN A 96 21.56 9.03 -12.21
N PRO A 97 21.98 10.16 -12.79
CA PRO A 97 22.09 10.35 -14.25
C PRO A 97 23.09 9.42 -14.93
N ASN A 98 24.01 8.82 -14.16
CA ASN A 98 25.00 7.86 -14.66
C ASN A 98 24.49 6.40 -14.67
N SER A 99 23.24 6.16 -14.29
CA SER A 99 22.66 4.83 -14.30
C SER A 99 22.39 4.38 -15.75
N PRO A 100 22.44 3.06 -16.05
CA PRO A 100 22.03 2.55 -17.35
C PRO A 100 20.64 3.06 -17.72
N ILE A 101 20.33 3.22 -19.01
CA ILE A 101 18.97 3.54 -19.45
C ILE A 101 18.18 2.24 -19.55
N PRO A 102 16.99 2.11 -18.93
CA PRO A 102 16.21 0.90 -19.03
C PRO A 102 15.66 0.81 -20.46
N PRO A 103 15.56 -0.39 -21.05
CA PRO A 103 14.92 -0.56 -22.34
C PRO A 103 13.45 -0.15 -22.22
N ILE A 104 13.02 0.83 -23.02
CA ILE A 104 11.64 1.31 -23.06
C ILE A 104 10.78 0.20 -23.66
N SER A 105 9.89 -0.39 -22.85
CA SER A 105 8.95 -1.42 -23.32
C SER A 105 7.70 -0.77 -23.89
N THR A 106 7.69 -0.57 -25.20
CA THR A 106 6.54 -0.02 -25.95
C THR A 106 5.49 -1.06 -26.32
N ASN A 107 5.53 -2.29 -25.78
CA ASN A 107 4.61 -3.36 -26.20
C ASN A 107 3.50 -3.64 -25.18
N ALA A 108 2.26 -3.45 -25.63
CA ALA A 108 0.99 -3.70 -24.94
C ALA A 108 0.64 -5.19 -24.74
N ASN A 109 1.63 -6.08 -24.65
CA ASN A 109 1.37 -7.50 -24.38
C ASN A 109 1.67 -7.86 -22.92
N PRO A 110 0.78 -8.61 -22.24
CA PRO A 110 1.05 -9.16 -20.93
C PRO A 110 1.93 -10.39 -21.11
N SER A 111 3.25 -10.24 -21.05
CA SER A 111 4.12 -11.41 -20.88
C SER A 111 4.05 -11.83 -19.41
N PRO A 112 3.67 -13.10 -19.10
CA PRO A 112 3.72 -13.61 -17.74
C PRO A 112 5.18 -13.64 -17.27
N LEU A 113 5.37 -13.31 -16.00
CA LEU A 113 6.65 -13.42 -15.31
C LEU A 113 7.10 -14.89 -15.34
N LEU A 114 7.96 -15.23 -16.31
CA LEU A 114 8.51 -16.58 -16.43
C LEU A 114 9.67 -16.77 -15.45
N ILE A 115 9.57 -17.88 -14.74
CA ILE A 115 10.55 -18.48 -13.84
C ILE A 115 11.62 -19.14 -14.74
N ASP A 116 12.86 -18.68 -14.67
CA ASP A 116 13.98 -19.37 -15.34
C ASP A 116 14.51 -20.48 -14.43
N ASN A 117 14.16 -21.72 -14.78
CA ASN A 117 14.85 -22.93 -14.33
C ASN A 117 15.94 -23.29 -15.36
N ASN A 118 17.14 -23.57 -14.86
CA ASN A 118 18.33 -23.97 -15.62
C ASN A 118 18.09 -25.12 -16.62
N GLY A 119 18.65 -24.98 -17.84
CA GLY A 119 18.83 -26.07 -18.80
C GLY A 119 19.54 -25.62 -20.08
N SER A 120 20.83 -25.97 -20.20
CA SER A 120 21.70 -25.69 -21.35
C SER A 120 21.22 -26.32 -22.67
N ARG A 121 21.21 -25.56 -23.77
CA ARG A 121 21.80 -25.87 -25.11
C ARG A 121 21.24 -24.98 -26.23
N GLY A 122 22.13 -24.40 -27.05
CA GLY A 122 21.92 -24.26 -28.51
C GLY A 122 21.54 -22.87 -29.07
N ASN A 123 22.50 -22.27 -29.77
CA ASN A 123 22.46 -21.02 -30.55
C ASN A 123 21.21 -20.77 -31.44
N THR A 124 20.60 -19.59 -31.25
CA THR A 124 20.22 -18.62 -32.31
C THR A 124 20.10 -17.24 -31.64
N PRO A 125 20.61 -16.13 -32.21
CA PRO A 125 20.40 -14.81 -31.64
C PRO A 125 18.96 -14.35 -31.96
N ARG A 126 17.99 -14.90 -31.24
CA ARG A 126 16.70 -14.23 -31.09
C ARG A 126 16.97 -13.05 -30.17
N LEU A 127 16.72 -11.83 -30.65
CA LEU A 127 16.61 -10.64 -29.79
C LEU A 127 15.47 -10.90 -28.80
N SER A 128 15.79 -11.53 -27.68
CA SER A 128 14.91 -11.58 -26.53
C SER A 128 14.58 -10.13 -26.17
N PRO A 129 13.30 -9.74 -26.01
CA PRO A 129 12.99 -8.42 -25.49
C PRO A 129 13.75 -8.29 -24.16
N ALA A 130 14.60 -7.27 -24.07
CA ALA A 130 15.42 -7.05 -22.89
C ALA A 130 14.50 -7.02 -21.65
N PRO A 131 14.89 -7.68 -20.55
CA PRO A 131 14.05 -7.70 -19.35
C PRO A 131 13.77 -6.24 -18.93
N ASN A 132 12.50 -5.93 -18.64
CA ASN A 132 12.12 -4.63 -18.09
C ASN A 132 12.98 -4.37 -16.85
N VAL A 133 13.94 -3.46 -16.96
CA VAL A 133 14.83 -3.12 -15.85
C VAL A 133 13.99 -2.38 -14.82
N ILE A 134 13.90 -2.91 -13.60
CA ILE A 134 13.21 -2.27 -12.48
C ILE A 134 14.28 -1.70 -11.54
N TYR A 135 14.36 -0.38 -11.41
CA TYR A 135 15.32 0.23 -10.51
C TYR A 135 14.90 0.16 -9.04
N PRO A 136 15.86 0.25 -8.11
CA PRO A 136 15.57 0.54 -6.71
C PRO A 136 14.73 1.81 -6.57
N LEU A 137 14.07 1.97 -5.41
CA LEU A 137 13.37 3.20 -5.10
C LEU A 137 14.37 4.39 -5.09
N PRO A 138 13.99 5.59 -5.60
CA PRO A 138 14.81 6.78 -5.46
C PRO A 138 15.16 7.05 -3.99
N LYS A 139 16.33 7.66 -3.75
CA LYS A 139 16.76 8.09 -2.41
C LYS A 139 15.93 9.26 -1.91
N ASN A 140 15.26 9.97 -2.82
CA ASN A 140 14.44 11.14 -2.56
C ASN A 140 15.25 12.21 -1.80
N ASN A 141 16.49 12.47 -2.23
CA ASN A 141 17.45 13.27 -1.46
C ASN A 141 16.94 14.68 -1.15
N ALA A 142 16.22 15.28 -2.10
CA ALA A 142 15.64 16.60 -1.97
C ALA A 142 14.27 16.61 -1.26
N GLY A 143 13.73 15.43 -0.90
CA GLY A 143 12.47 15.31 -0.16
C GLY A 143 11.22 15.74 -0.94
N LEU A 144 11.30 15.84 -2.28
CA LEU A 144 10.18 16.25 -3.12
C LEU A 144 9.10 15.17 -3.25
N ILE A 145 9.49 13.90 -3.23
CA ILE A 145 8.55 12.79 -3.40
C ILE A 145 7.92 12.49 -2.04
N ASN A 146 6.59 12.56 -1.99
CA ASN A 146 5.87 12.29 -0.77
C ASN A 146 5.92 10.81 -0.37
N TYR A 147 5.83 10.56 0.93
CA TYR A 147 5.85 9.21 1.48
C TYR A 147 4.72 8.33 0.91
N SER A 148 3.52 8.90 0.73
CA SER A 148 2.35 8.19 0.19
C SER A 148 2.60 7.69 -1.25
N LEU A 149 3.12 8.56 -2.14
CA LEU A 149 3.54 8.17 -3.48
C LEU A 149 4.69 7.15 -3.47
N LEU A 150 5.71 7.32 -2.63
CA LEU A 150 6.80 6.34 -2.51
C LEU A 150 6.28 4.95 -2.13
N MET A 151 5.36 4.90 -1.18
CA MET A 151 4.70 3.66 -0.76
C MET A 151 3.85 3.06 -1.87
N LEU A 152 3.04 3.87 -2.55
CA LEU A 152 2.21 3.42 -3.67
C LEU A 152 3.06 2.84 -4.81
N VAL A 153 4.10 3.56 -5.21
CA VAL A 153 5.06 3.11 -6.22
C VAL A 153 5.76 1.82 -5.77
N LEU A 154 6.17 1.73 -4.51
CA LEU A 154 6.85 0.54 -3.98
C LEU A 154 5.94 -0.71 -4.02
N ARG A 155 4.66 -0.55 -3.63
CA ARG A 155 3.63 -1.60 -3.68
C ARG A 155 3.35 -2.08 -5.10
N LEU A 156 3.32 -1.15 -6.06
CA LEU A 156 3.02 -1.44 -7.45
C LEU A 156 4.23 -2.03 -8.21
N LYS A 157 5.43 -1.49 -8.00
CA LYS A 157 6.63 -1.92 -8.74
C LYS A 157 7.18 -3.27 -8.28
N SER A 158 6.93 -3.63 -7.02
CA SER A 158 7.58 -4.77 -6.39
C SER A 158 6.63 -5.97 -6.34
N MET A 159 7.15 -7.14 -6.67
CA MET A 159 6.46 -8.37 -6.27
C MET A 159 6.54 -8.52 -4.76
N ARG A 160 5.48 -9.08 -4.16
CA ARG A 160 5.43 -9.40 -2.74
C ARG A 160 6.36 -10.59 -2.46
N ASN A 161 7.62 -10.27 -2.18
CA ASN A 161 8.67 -11.22 -1.84
C ASN A 161 9.65 -10.58 -0.84
N LEU A 162 10.65 -11.34 -0.39
CA LEU A 162 11.64 -10.83 0.57
C LEU A 162 12.54 -9.71 0.01
N ALA A 163 12.62 -9.53 -1.32
CA ALA A 163 13.33 -8.39 -1.90
C ALA A 163 12.59 -7.07 -1.64
N LEU A 164 11.25 -7.08 -1.64
CA LEU A 164 10.43 -5.93 -1.22
C LEU A 164 10.70 -5.57 0.25
N VAL A 165 10.88 -6.55 1.13
CA VAL A 165 11.23 -6.30 2.54
C VAL A 165 12.53 -5.48 2.65
N ASN A 166 13.52 -5.75 1.81
CA ASN A 166 14.76 -4.97 1.80
C ASN A 166 14.55 -3.51 1.36
N GLU A 167 13.70 -3.27 0.36
CA GLU A 167 13.33 -1.90 -0.06
C GLU A 167 12.52 -1.17 1.03
N LEU A 168 11.62 -1.88 1.73
CA LEU A 168 10.88 -1.35 2.88
C LEU A 168 11.82 -0.95 4.02
N TYR A 169 12.85 -1.74 4.31
CA TYR A 169 13.87 -1.38 5.30
C TYR A 169 14.65 -0.11 4.92
N LYS A 170 14.97 0.08 3.64
CA LYS A 170 15.59 1.33 3.17
C LYS A 170 14.65 2.52 3.40
N LEU A 171 13.35 2.36 3.12
CA LEU A 171 12.36 3.41 3.35
C LEU A 171 12.17 3.71 4.84
N CYS A 172 12.16 2.70 5.72
CA CYS A 172 12.20 2.87 7.18
C CYS A 172 13.38 3.75 7.61
N TYR A 173 14.56 3.49 7.06
CA TYR A 173 15.76 4.27 7.36
C TYR A 173 15.63 5.72 6.88
N GLN A 174 15.14 5.94 5.66
CA GLN A 174 14.91 7.30 5.13
C GLN A 174 13.91 8.09 5.99
N VAL A 175 12.80 7.47 6.40
CA VAL A 175 11.79 8.10 7.27
C VAL A 175 12.39 8.51 8.62
N ARG A 176 13.24 7.66 9.22
CA ARG A 176 13.92 7.98 10.48
C ARG A 176 14.94 9.11 10.35
N LEU A 177 15.71 9.12 9.27
CA LEU A 177 16.74 10.15 9.05
C LEU A 177 16.14 11.53 8.79
N LYS A 178 15.04 11.59 8.02
CA LYS A 178 14.40 12.86 7.62
C LYS A 178 13.40 13.37 8.65
N GLY A 179 13.15 12.62 9.72
CA GLY A 179 12.24 13.00 10.80
C GLY A 179 12.82 14.09 11.68
N SER A 180 12.14 15.23 11.79
CA SER A 180 12.41 16.22 12.83
C SER A 180 11.71 15.84 14.13
N SER A 181 12.27 16.24 15.28
CA SER A 181 11.63 16.03 16.59
C SER A 181 10.23 16.66 16.68
N SER A 182 10.00 17.76 15.96
CA SER A 182 8.70 18.42 15.85
C SER A 182 7.64 17.60 15.12
N LYS A 183 8.03 16.57 14.36
CA LYS A 183 7.14 15.68 13.59
C LYS A 183 7.21 14.23 14.07
N ALA A 184 7.63 14.00 15.31
CA ALA A 184 7.87 12.67 15.86
C ALA A 184 6.67 11.71 15.69
N MET A 185 5.43 12.20 15.90
CA MET A 185 4.24 11.36 15.73
C MET A 185 3.97 11.02 14.25
N SER A 186 4.05 11.99 13.33
CA SER A 186 3.90 11.72 11.88
C SER A 186 4.93 10.71 11.38
N VAL A 187 6.18 10.83 11.83
CA VAL A 187 7.25 9.86 11.56
C VAL A 187 6.89 8.49 12.13
N GLN A 188 6.35 8.43 13.35
CA GLN A 188 5.97 7.19 13.99
C GLN A 188 4.82 6.48 13.27
N LEU A 189 3.78 7.21 12.85
CA LEU A 189 2.67 6.65 12.07
C LEU A 189 3.15 6.09 10.72
N LYS A 190 4.07 6.78 10.05
CA LYS A 190 4.75 6.25 8.84
C LYS A 190 5.48 4.93 9.14
N LEU A 191 6.15 4.81 10.30
CA LEU A 191 6.82 3.57 10.72
C LEU A 191 5.85 2.44 11.10
N PHE A 192 4.69 2.76 11.68
CA PHE A 192 3.62 1.77 11.91
C PHE A 192 3.13 1.19 10.59
N ASN A 193 2.87 2.05 9.60
CA ASN A 193 2.40 1.63 8.29
C ASN A 193 3.44 0.77 7.55
N LEU A 194 4.73 1.14 7.63
CA LEU A 194 5.82 0.29 7.12
C LEU A 194 5.89 -1.07 7.83
N SER A 195 5.57 -1.13 9.12
CA SER A 195 5.52 -2.40 9.84
C SER A 195 4.38 -3.27 9.33
N TYR A 196 3.21 -2.70 9.06
CA TYR A 196 2.08 -3.42 8.44
C TYR A 196 2.41 -3.92 7.03
N GLU A 197 3.16 -3.16 6.23
CA GLU A 197 3.68 -3.65 4.94
C GLU A 197 4.51 -4.91 5.08
N ILE A 198 5.51 -4.89 5.96
CA ILE A 198 6.39 -6.04 6.16
C ILE A 198 5.56 -7.25 6.64
N VAL A 199 4.62 -7.04 7.56
CA VAL A 199 3.69 -8.08 8.00
C VAL A 199 2.89 -8.64 6.83
N SER A 200 2.33 -7.80 5.96
CA SER A 200 1.55 -8.23 4.79
C SER A 200 2.38 -9.10 3.84
N VAL A 201 3.65 -8.75 3.60
CA VAL A 201 4.57 -9.52 2.76
C VAL A 201 4.86 -10.87 3.40
N LEU A 202 5.15 -10.91 4.71
CA LEU A 202 5.45 -12.16 5.40
C LEU A 202 4.24 -13.10 5.48
N ILE A 203 3.02 -12.57 5.64
CA ILE A 203 1.78 -13.34 5.61
C ILE A 203 1.55 -13.93 4.21
N THR A 204 1.64 -13.10 3.17
CA THR A 204 1.35 -13.52 1.79
C THR A 204 2.38 -14.50 1.24
N THR A 205 3.65 -14.37 1.67
CA THR A 205 4.73 -15.32 1.36
C THR A 205 4.81 -16.51 2.31
N ARG A 206 3.89 -16.63 3.27
CA ARG A 206 3.82 -17.69 4.29
C ARG A 206 5.10 -17.85 5.13
N ASN A 207 5.87 -16.78 5.29
CA ASN A 207 7.09 -16.74 6.13
C ASN A 207 6.74 -16.50 7.61
N TYR A 208 5.93 -17.38 8.19
CA TYR A 208 5.34 -17.19 9.52
C TYR A 208 6.35 -17.21 10.68
N TYR A 209 7.47 -17.94 10.56
CA TYR A 209 8.52 -17.92 11.59
C TYR A 209 9.21 -16.55 11.68
N THR A 210 9.53 -15.95 10.53
CA THR A 210 10.07 -14.59 10.45
C THR A 210 9.03 -13.58 10.94
N LEU A 211 7.75 -13.78 10.58
CA LEU A 211 6.65 -12.96 11.07
C LEU A 211 6.54 -12.99 12.60
N LEU A 212 6.57 -14.18 13.22
CA LEU A 212 6.52 -14.33 14.68
C LEU A 212 7.70 -13.64 15.36
N SER A 213 8.91 -13.73 14.79
CA SER A 213 10.08 -13.04 15.30
C SER A 213 9.91 -11.51 15.24
N LEU A 214 9.43 -10.98 14.11
CA LEU A 214 9.15 -9.55 13.95
C LEU A 214 8.08 -9.07 14.94
N LEU A 215 6.94 -9.75 15.01
CA LEU A 215 5.83 -9.39 15.88
C LEU A 215 6.20 -9.47 17.36
N ARG A 216 7.01 -10.45 17.76
CA ARG A 216 7.54 -10.54 19.13
C ARG A 216 8.43 -9.33 19.47
N SER A 217 9.27 -8.90 18.53
CA SER A 217 10.10 -7.69 18.72
C SER A 217 9.23 -6.43 18.83
N LEU A 218 8.30 -6.24 17.88
CA LEU A 218 7.40 -5.09 17.88
C LEU A 218 6.56 -5.03 19.16
N ARG A 219 5.96 -6.15 19.58
CA ARG A 219 5.17 -6.24 20.81
C ARG A 219 5.98 -5.83 22.03
N ARG A 220 7.21 -6.34 22.17
CA ARG A 220 8.09 -5.97 23.29
C ARG A 220 8.35 -4.46 23.31
N ASP A 221 8.68 -3.88 22.16
CA ASP A 221 8.99 -2.45 22.05
C ASP A 221 7.78 -1.57 22.35
N THR A 222 6.60 -1.94 21.84
CA THR A 222 5.36 -1.18 22.05
C THR A 222 4.87 -1.29 23.48
N THR A 223 4.86 -2.48 24.08
CA THR A 223 4.47 -2.69 25.48
C THR A 223 5.39 -1.93 26.44
N LEU A 224 6.71 -1.92 26.19
CA LEU A 224 7.64 -1.13 27.00
C LEU A 224 7.36 0.38 26.90
N ARG A 225 6.97 0.88 25.73
CA ARG A 225 6.62 2.31 25.55
C ARG A 225 5.30 2.66 26.23
N VAL A 226 4.30 1.81 26.10
CA VAL A 226 3.01 2.00 26.77
C VAL A 226 3.17 2.02 28.28
N HIS A 227 3.96 1.10 28.86
CA HIS A 227 4.18 1.07 30.32
C HIS A 227 5.09 2.18 30.85
N LYS A 228 5.98 2.75 30.03
CA LYS A 228 6.85 3.86 30.44
C LYS A 228 6.13 5.21 30.46
N SER A 229 5.00 5.33 29.76
CA SER A 229 4.24 6.57 29.66
C SER A 229 3.08 6.55 30.66
N ASN A 230 3.02 7.56 31.54
CA ASN A 230 1.90 7.70 32.49
C ASN A 230 0.54 7.91 31.79
N VAL A 231 0.55 8.47 30.58
CA VAL A 231 -0.59 8.53 29.65
C VAL A 231 -0.06 8.07 28.28
N PRO A 232 -0.31 6.82 27.87
CA PRO A 232 0.16 6.35 26.58
C PRO A 232 -0.64 7.03 25.47
N GLU A 233 0.05 7.52 24.43
CA GLU A 233 -0.60 8.10 23.26
C GLU A 233 -1.55 7.07 22.62
N PRO A 234 -2.80 7.44 22.27
CA PRO A 234 -3.81 6.50 21.78
C PRO A 234 -3.32 5.66 20.59
N GLN A 235 -2.61 6.29 19.65
CA GLN A 235 -2.09 5.62 18.46
C GLN A 235 -1.10 4.49 18.80
N TYR A 236 -0.32 4.64 19.88
CA TYR A 236 0.57 3.57 20.35
C TYR A 236 -0.19 2.43 21.02
N GLN A 237 -1.29 2.73 21.73
CA GLN A 237 -2.14 1.71 22.34
C GLN A 237 -2.82 0.87 21.25
N THR A 238 -3.43 1.52 20.26
CA THR A 238 -4.03 0.85 19.11
C THR A 238 -2.99 0.07 18.31
N PHE A 239 -1.82 0.63 18.02
CA PHE A 239 -0.76 -0.12 17.36
C PHE A 239 -0.30 -1.34 18.17
N ALA A 240 -0.13 -1.22 19.49
CA ALA A 240 0.21 -2.35 20.37
C ALA A 240 -0.88 -3.43 20.38
N SER A 241 -2.14 -3.02 20.34
CA SER A 241 -3.29 -3.92 20.23
C SER A 241 -3.27 -4.68 18.89
N ASN A 242 -3.10 -3.97 17.78
CA ASN A 242 -2.98 -4.54 16.43
C ASN A 242 -1.83 -5.55 16.33
N ILE A 243 -0.65 -5.22 16.86
CA ILE A 243 0.50 -6.14 16.88
C ILE A 243 0.25 -7.37 17.75
N SER A 244 -0.41 -7.22 18.90
CA SER A 244 -0.75 -8.35 19.78
C SER A 244 -1.76 -9.29 19.11
N PHE A 245 -2.78 -8.73 18.44
CA PHE A 245 -3.71 -9.50 17.62
C PHE A 245 -3.00 -10.29 16.52
N LEU A 246 -2.14 -9.63 15.73
CA LEU A 246 -1.37 -10.27 14.65
C LEU A 246 -0.46 -11.38 15.19
N TRP A 247 0.09 -11.21 16.40
CA TRP A 247 0.93 -12.23 17.03
C TRP A 247 0.12 -13.47 17.42
N ILE A 248 -1.09 -13.29 17.99
CA ILE A 248 -1.99 -14.41 18.26
C ILE A 248 -2.37 -15.12 16.96
N TYR A 249 -2.79 -14.37 15.94
CA TYR A 249 -3.11 -14.90 14.60
C TYR A 249 -1.96 -15.74 14.04
N ALA A 250 -0.72 -15.23 14.05
CA ALA A 250 0.42 -15.94 13.50
C ALA A 250 0.73 -17.24 14.26
N ASN A 251 0.57 -17.27 15.59
CA ASN A 251 0.74 -18.51 16.37
C ASN A 251 -0.35 -19.54 16.02
N LEU A 252 -1.61 -19.10 15.93
CA LEU A 252 -2.74 -19.96 15.59
C LEU A 252 -2.60 -20.53 14.17
N VAL A 253 -2.17 -19.73 13.19
CA VAL A 253 -1.93 -20.22 11.82
C VAL A 253 -0.79 -21.24 11.77
N VAL A 254 0.32 -20.98 12.46
CA VAL A 254 1.43 -21.96 12.49
C VAL A 254 0.98 -23.26 13.13
N TYR A 255 0.18 -23.18 14.18
CA TYR A 255 -0.33 -24.37 14.87
C TYR A 255 -1.38 -25.11 14.05
N SER A 256 -2.30 -24.41 13.36
CA SER A 256 -3.37 -25.01 12.55
C SER A 256 -2.84 -25.90 11.42
N THR A 257 -1.62 -25.66 10.93
CA THR A 257 -0.97 -26.55 9.94
C THR A 257 -0.65 -27.95 10.48
N LYS A 258 -0.72 -28.17 11.79
CA LYS A 258 -0.27 -29.39 12.47
C LYS A 258 -1.37 -30.15 13.20
N VAL A 259 -2.55 -29.56 13.36
CA VAL A 259 -3.60 -30.08 14.25
C VAL A 259 -4.98 -29.95 13.63
N SER A 260 -5.94 -30.67 14.23
CA SER A 260 -7.36 -30.55 13.91
C SER A 260 -8.01 -29.30 14.53
N GLU A 261 -9.20 -28.92 14.07
CA GLU A 261 -9.97 -27.77 14.58
C GLU A 261 -10.23 -27.81 16.11
N PRO A 262 -10.63 -28.96 16.72
CA PRO A 262 -10.84 -29.02 18.17
C PRO A 262 -9.54 -28.76 18.96
N GLU A 263 -8.42 -29.32 18.49
CA GLU A 263 -7.11 -29.15 19.13
C GLU A 263 -6.60 -27.71 19.01
N LEU A 264 -6.85 -27.05 17.88
CA LEU A 264 -6.52 -25.64 17.71
C LEU A 264 -7.32 -24.75 18.68
N SER A 265 -8.59 -25.08 18.91
CA SER A 265 -9.44 -24.35 19.85
C SER A 265 -8.95 -24.49 21.30
N THR A 266 -8.43 -25.66 21.69
CA THR A 266 -7.78 -25.85 23.00
C THR A 266 -6.45 -25.10 23.08
N TYR A 267 -5.64 -25.12 22.02
CA TYR A 267 -4.40 -24.34 21.97
C TYR A 267 -4.66 -22.82 22.08
N ALA A 268 -5.80 -22.35 21.56
CA ALA A 268 -6.18 -20.94 21.65
C ALA A 268 -6.39 -20.44 23.09
N ASP A 269 -6.79 -21.31 24.03
CA ASP A 269 -7.03 -20.94 25.44
C ASP A 269 -5.81 -20.32 26.12
N GLN A 270 -4.59 -20.68 25.70
CA GLN A 270 -3.37 -20.11 26.30
C GLN A 270 -3.21 -18.61 26.06
N PHE A 271 -3.94 -18.05 25.08
CA PHE A 271 -3.88 -16.64 24.69
C PHE A 271 -5.11 -15.85 25.16
N GLU A 272 -6.00 -16.44 25.98
CA GLU A 272 -7.23 -15.78 26.44
C GLU A 272 -6.94 -14.47 27.18
N ASN A 273 -5.91 -14.46 28.03
CA ASN A 273 -5.50 -13.27 28.77
C ASN A 273 -5.07 -12.16 27.80
N GLU A 274 -4.18 -12.45 26.85
CA GLU A 274 -3.79 -11.50 25.81
C GLU A 274 -4.98 -11.04 24.97
N TRP A 275 -5.88 -11.95 24.59
CA TRP A 275 -7.06 -11.63 23.80
C TRP A 275 -7.98 -10.63 24.49
N SER A 276 -8.14 -10.77 25.81
CA SER A 276 -8.94 -9.87 26.63
C SER A 276 -8.39 -8.43 26.64
N THR A 277 -7.07 -8.27 26.48
CA THR A 277 -6.38 -6.97 26.44
C THR A 277 -6.39 -6.30 25.05
N ILE A 278 -6.84 -7.00 24.01
CA ILE A 278 -6.96 -6.42 22.66
C ILE A 278 -8.16 -5.45 22.63
N GLU A 279 -7.90 -4.20 22.23
CA GLU A 279 -8.91 -3.16 22.03
C GLU A 279 -10.04 -3.62 21.11
N ASP A 280 -11.26 -3.17 21.42
CA ASP A 280 -12.42 -3.51 20.61
C ASP A 280 -12.30 -2.96 19.18
N GLY A 281 -11.64 -1.82 18.98
CA GLY A 281 -11.37 -1.26 17.65
C GLY A 281 -10.67 -2.26 16.74
N THR A 282 -9.60 -2.89 17.22
CA THR A 282 -8.83 -3.94 16.51
C THR A 282 -9.73 -5.09 16.06
N LYS A 283 -10.61 -5.56 16.96
CA LYS A 283 -11.55 -6.68 16.69
C LYS A 283 -12.64 -6.26 15.69
N LYS A 284 -13.15 -5.03 15.82
CA LYS A 284 -14.16 -4.45 14.92
C LYS A 284 -13.64 -4.30 13.50
N SER A 285 -12.40 -3.85 13.30
CA SER A 285 -11.80 -3.75 11.97
C SER A 285 -11.78 -5.11 11.25
N LEU A 286 -11.47 -6.20 11.96
CA LEU A 286 -11.52 -7.54 11.39
C LEU A 286 -12.96 -7.95 11.02
N LEU A 287 -13.89 -7.81 11.96
CA LEU A 287 -15.29 -8.19 11.75
C LEU A 287 -15.92 -7.41 10.59
N HIS A 288 -15.60 -6.12 10.48
CA HIS A 288 -16.00 -5.28 9.36
C HIS A 288 -15.46 -5.82 8.04
N VAL A 289 -14.16 -6.09 7.95
CA VAL A 289 -13.53 -6.65 6.74
C VAL A 289 -14.14 -8.00 6.35
N MET A 290 -14.40 -8.87 7.32
CA MET A 290 -15.04 -10.17 7.07
C MET A 290 -16.49 -10.04 6.58
N GLY A 291 -17.20 -8.97 6.99
CA GLY A 291 -18.54 -8.65 6.50
C GLY A 291 -18.55 -8.01 5.11
N THR A 292 -17.45 -7.39 4.69
CA THR A 292 -17.34 -6.64 3.43
C THR A 292 -16.71 -7.47 2.31
N TYR A 293 -15.69 -8.27 2.63
CA TYR A 293 -14.84 -8.95 1.65
C TYR A 293 -14.89 -10.47 1.79
N ALA A 294 -14.91 -11.17 0.66
CA ALA A 294 -14.82 -12.63 0.65
C ALA A 294 -13.40 -13.11 1.05
N PRO A 295 -13.23 -14.31 1.63
CA PRO A 295 -11.89 -14.83 1.94
C PRO A 295 -11.00 -15.10 0.72
N LEU A 296 -11.61 -15.33 -0.45
CA LEU A 296 -10.94 -15.59 -1.73
C LEU A 296 -11.36 -14.57 -2.80
N ILE A 297 -10.44 -14.21 -3.69
CA ILE A 297 -10.71 -13.30 -4.81
C ILE A 297 -11.79 -13.90 -5.72
N GLY A 298 -12.83 -13.13 -6.03
CA GLY A 298 -13.99 -13.61 -6.79
C GLY A 298 -14.92 -14.57 -6.02
N GLY A 299 -14.68 -14.80 -4.72
CA GLY A 299 -15.55 -15.59 -3.87
C GLY A 299 -16.92 -14.94 -3.63
N PRO A 300 -17.91 -15.71 -3.13
CA PRO A 300 -19.23 -15.18 -2.83
C PRO A 300 -19.13 -14.05 -1.80
N LYS A 301 -19.82 -12.94 -2.06
CA LYS A 301 -19.89 -11.84 -1.09
C LYS A 301 -20.44 -12.37 0.24
N PRO A 302 -19.86 -11.96 1.38
CA PRO A 302 -20.41 -12.33 2.67
C PRO A 302 -21.88 -11.87 2.75
N THR A 303 -22.79 -12.79 3.06
CA THR A 303 -24.08 -12.39 3.65
C THR A 303 -23.78 -11.77 5.00
N SER A 304 -24.34 -10.57 5.26
CA SER A 304 -24.18 -9.68 6.45
C SER A 304 -23.66 -10.32 7.75
N PRO A 305 -22.91 -9.59 8.59
CA PRO A 305 -22.15 -10.17 9.69
C PRO A 305 -23.06 -10.94 10.64
N SER A 306 -22.95 -12.27 10.61
CA SER A 306 -23.70 -13.13 11.54
C SER A 306 -23.10 -13.10 12.95
N LEU A 307 -21.86 -12.60 13.10
CA LEU A 307 -21.23 -12.45 14.41
C LEU A 307 -21.43 -11.03 14.94
N ARG A 308 -22.08 -10.95 16.11
CA ARG A 308 -22.04 -9.77 16.95
C ARG A 308 -20.68 -9.71 17.65
N GLU A 309 -20.20 -8.51 17.95
CA GLU A 309 -18.92 -8.27 18.64
C GLU A 309 -18.80 -9.04 19.96
N GLN A 310 -19.93 -9.23 20.66
CA GLN A 310 -20.02 -9.90 21.95
C GLN A 310 -19.74 -11.42 21.87
N ASP A 311 -19.81 -12.01 20.67
CA ASP A 311 -19.60 -13.45 20.45
C ASP A 311 -18.19 -13.76 19.90
N PHE A 312 -17.34 -12.75 19.76
CA PHE A 312 -16.01 -12.87 19.16
C PHE A 312 -14.92 -13.26 20.18
N HIS A 313 -15.04 -14.47 20.70
CA HIS A 313 -14.06 -15.10 21.58
C HIS A 313 -12.86 -15.68 20.80
N ILE A 314 -11.75 -15.92 21.50
CA ILE A 314 -10.54 -16.46 20.85
C ILE A 314 -10.76 -17.85 20.23
N LYS A 315 -11.62 -18.69 20.83
CA LYS A 315 -11.99 -20.00 20.26
C LYS A 315 -12.73 -19.85 18.95
N THR A 316 -13.64 -18.87 18.89
CA THR A 316 -14.36 -18.54 17.66
C THR A 316 -13.39 -18.08 16.59
N PHE A 317 -12.41 -17.24 16.95
CA PHE A 317 -11.36 -16.81 16.04
C PHE A 317 -10.47 -17.98 15.55
N ALA A 318 -10.06 -18.86 16.45
CA ALA A 318 -9.28 -20.06 16.12
C ALA A 318 -10.03 -20.99 15.15
N ASN A 319 -11.33 -21.23 15.38
CA ASN A 319 -12.17 -21.97 14.45
C ASN A 319 -12.25 -21.29 13.07
N MET A 320 -12.42 -19.96 13.04
CA MET A 320 -12.42 -19.22 11.78
C MET A 320 -11.11 -19.31 10.99
N ILE A 321 -9.97 -19.46 11.67
CA ILE A 321 -8.69 -19.75 11.03
C ILE A 321 -8.67 -21.19 10.48
N ALA A 322 -9.11 -22.18 11.27
CA ALA A 322 -9.16 -23.57 10.83
C ALA A 322 -10.09 -23.80 9.62
N THR A 323 -11.15 -23.00 9.50
CA THR A 323 -12.15 -23.07 8.43
C THR A 323 -11.89 -22.10 7.27
N ASP A 324 -10.69 -21.49 7.21
CA ASP A 324 -10.27 -20.52 6.18
C ASP A 324 -11.18 -19.28 6.02
N LYS A 325 -12.04 -19.01 7.00
CA LYS A 325 -12.86 -17.78 7.04
C LYS A 325 -12.00 -16.55 7.31
N VAL A 326 -10.96 -16.69 8.13
CA VAL A 326 -9.91 -15.68 8.31
C VAL A 326 -8.71 -16.08 7.45
N SER A 327 -8.76 -15.70 6.18
CA SER A 327 -7.69 -15.98 5.22
C SER A 327 -6.58 -14.90 5.28
N PRO A 328 -5.40 -15.16 4.67
CA PRO A 328 -4.38 -14.14 4.45
C PRO A 328 -4.92 -12.87 3.77
N ARG A 329 -5.90 -13.00 2.86
CA ARG A 329 -6.54 -11.86 2.20
C ARG A 329 -7.31 -11.00 3.21
N ILE A 330 -8.11 -11.63 4.06
CA ILE A 330 -8.87 -10.94 5.12
C ILE A 330 -7.90 -10.16 6.02
N ILE A 331 -6.84 -10.81 6.52
CA ILE A 331 -5.87 -10.13 7.38
C ILE A 331 -5.16 -8.97 6.64
N CYS A 332 -4.79 -9.14 5.37
CA CYS A 332 -4.22 -8.04 4.60
C CYS A 332 -5.21 -6.89 4.37
N CYS A 333 -6.50 -7.15 4.19
CA CYS A 333 -7.52 -6.10 4.13
C CYS A 333 -7.68 -5.40 5.49
N THR A 334 -7.62 -6.15 6.60
CA THR A 334 -7.63 -5.57 7.96
C THR A 334 -6.41 -4.68 8.19
N LEU A 335 -5.21 -5.13 7.80
CA LEU A 335 -3.99 -4.30 7.82
C LEU A 335 -4.16 -3.03 6.97
N GLY A 336 -4.85 -3.13 5.84
CA GLY A 336 -5.10 -2.01 4.94
C GLY A 336 -6.01 -0.97 5.59
N THR A 337 -6.99 -1.42 6.37
CA THR A 337 -7.86 -0.56 7.18
C THR A 337 -7.02 0.23 8.19
N TRP A 338 -6.16 -0.45 8.95
CA TRP A 338 -5.30 0.20 9.95
C TRP A 338 -4.26 1.14 9.32
N ASP A 339 -3.70 0.80 8.16
CA ASP A 339 -2.78 1.68 7.41
C ASP A 339 -3.50 2.97 6.96
N LEU A 340 -4.76 2.86 6.51
CA LEU A 340 -5.57 4.01 6.12
C LEU A 340 -6.00 4.85 7.33
N GLU A 341 -6.40 4.23 8.43
CA GLU A 341 -6.72 4.94 9.69
C GLU A 341 -5.52 5.79 10.14
N ASN A 342 -4.31 5.23 10.17
CA ASN A 342 -3.10 5.98 10.51
C ASN A 342 -2.81 7.15 9.54
N LYS A 343 -3.19 7.03 8.26
CA LYS A 343 -3.04 8.10 7.25
C LYS A 343 -4.09 9.20 7.39
N LEU A 344 -5.29 8.84 7.86
CA LEU A 344 -6.38 9.77 8.12
C LEU A 344 -6.15 10.50 9.46
N ASP A 345 -5.72 9.78 10.49
CA ASP A 345 -5.44 10.29 11.85
C ASP A 345 -4.13 11.08 11.94
N SER A 346 -3.17 10.87 11.03
CA SER A 346 -2.00 11.76 10.93
C SER A 346 -2.37 13.20 10.55
N ASN A 347 -3.66 13.49 10.38
CA ASN A 347 -4.21 14.43 9.44
C ASN A 347 -3.68 14.11 8.03
N PHE A 348 -4.51 14.33 7.02
CA PHE A 348 -3.98 14.66 5.71
C PHE A 348 -2.98 15.81 5.90
N ASP A 349 -1.70 15.48 5.91
CA ASP A 349 -0.57 16.40 5.94
C ASP A 349 -0.47 17.09 4.57
N ALA A 350 -1.59 17.65 4.09
CA ALA A 350 -1.67 18.68 3.07
C ALA A 350 -0.82 19.91 3.47
N GLY A 351 -0.32 19.94 4.72
CA GLY A 351 0.60 20.91 5.28
C GLY A 351 2.10 20.60 5.14
N GLU A 352 2.55 19.44 4.64
CA GLU A 352 3.96 19.30 4.23
C GLU A 352 4.21 19.99 2.88
N GLY A 353 4.01 21.32 2.82
CA GLY A 353 4.49 22.19 1.76
C GLY A 353 4.07 21.80 0.34
N TYR A 354 2.87 21.21 0.20
CA TYR A 354 2.39 20.75 -1.10
C TYR A 354 2.10 21.90 -2.07
N PHE A 355 1.66 23.04 -1.55
CA PHE A 355 1.05 24.07 -2.39
C PHE A 355 1.35 25.47 -1.85
N ASP A 356 2.10 26.25 -2.63
CA ASP A 356 2.13 27.71 -2.50
C ASP A 356 0.75 28.26 -2.86
N SER A 357 0.41 29.42 -2.30
CA SER A 357 -0.93 30.04 -2.17
C SER A 357 -1.64 30.48 -3.47
N GLY A 358 -1.56 29.68 -4.54
CA GLY A 358 -2.37 29.80 -5.74
C GLY A 358 -3.73 29.10 -5.63
N THR A 359 -4.75 29.61 -6.33
CA THR A 359 -6.12 29.06 -6.37
C THR A 359 -6.20 27.66 -6.99
N SER A 360 -5.38 27.35 -7.99
CA SER A 360 -5.27 26.00 -8.60
C SER A 360 -4.65 24.96 -7.65
N SER A 361 -3.62 25.39 -6.92
CA SER A 361 -2.92 24.65 -5.85
C SER A 361 -3.88 24.14 -4.77
N GLN A 362 -4.79 25.02 -4.32
CA GLN A 362 -5.81 24.69 -3.32
C GLN A 362 -6.93 23.81 -3.87
N SER A 363 -7.19 23.87 -5.18
CA SER A 363 -8.20 23.01 -5.80
C SER A 363 -7.67 21.58 -5.95
N LEU A 364 -6.41 21.42 -6.38
CA LEU A 364 -5.76 20.12 -6.48
C LEU A 364 -5.67 19.39 -5.13
N SER A 365 -5.40 20.12 -4.03
CA SER A 365 -5.34 19.51 -2.70
C SER A 365 -6.69 18.95 -2.23
N LYS A 366 -7.80 19.66 -2.53
CA LYS A 366 -9.15 19.17 -2.23
C LYS A 366 -9.48 17.91 -3.03
N ILE A 367 -9.17 17.91 -4.32
CA ILE A 367 -9.41 16.75 -5.19
C ILE A 367 -8.55 15.57 -4.75
N TYR A 368 -7.28 15.80 -4.44
CA TYR A 368 -6.39 14.80 -3.89
C TYR A 368 -6.97 14.19 -2.61
N ALA A 369 -7.42 15.02 -1.67
CA ALA A 369 -8.05 14.55 -0.42
C ALA A 369 -9.34 13.76 -0.68
N TYR A 370 -10.19 14.22 -1.61
CA TYR A 370 -11.39 13.52 -2.02
C TYR A 370 -11.08 12.14 -2.60
N ILE A 371 -10.17 12.05 -3.58
CA ILE A 371 -9.80 10.78 -4.21
C ILE A 371 -9.20 9.83 -3.17
N LEU A 372 -8.31 10.31 -2.30
CA LEU A 372 -7.73 9.45 -1.26
C LEU A 372 -8.76 9.01 -0.22
N SER A 373 -9.81 9.79 0.07
CA SER A 373 -10.89 9.35 0.98
C SER A 373 -11.61 8.09 0.50
N LYS A 374 -11.61 7.84 -0.83
CA LYS A 374 -12.21 6.65 -1.46
C LYS A 374 -11.43 5.36 -1.20
N TRP A 375 -10.22 5.42 -0.65
CA TRP A 375 -9.51 4.20 -0.24
C TRP A 375 -10.29 3.35 0.77
N SER A 376 -11.16 3.97 1.57
CA SER A 376 -12.06 3.26 2.50
C SER A 376 -13.03 2.30 1.79
N ASP A 377 -13.44 2.62 0.56
CA ASP A 377 -14.26 1.76 -0.30
C ASP A 377 -13.43 0.69 -1.04
N HIS A 378 -12.11 0.89 -1.10
CA HIS A 378 -11.15 0.09 -1.90
C HIS A 378 -10.01 -0.50 -1.05
N VAL A 379 -10.28 -0.85 0.22
CA VAL A 379 -9.25 -1.35 1.16
C VAL A 379 -8.50 -2.58 0.62
N HIS A 380 -9.21 -3.43 -0.12
CA HIS A 380 -8.65 -4.62 -0.76
C HIS A 380 -7.50 -4.33 -1.74
N ASN A 381 -7.47 -3.12 -2.32
CA ASN A 381 -6.44 -2.68 -3.25
C ASN A 381 -5.20 -2.10 -2.56
N VAL A 382 -5.24 -1.84 -1.25
CA VAL A 382 -4.17 -1.13 -0.52
C VAL A 382 -2.81 -1.81 -0.69
N TYR A 383 -2.78 -3.14 -0.67
CA TYR A 383 -1.57 -3.95 -0.87
C TYR A 383 -1.43 -4.53 -2.29
N GLY A 384 -2.19 -4.01 -3.27
CA GLY A 384 -2.12 -4.43 -4.68
C GLY A 384 -2.41 -5.92 -4.87
N MET A 385 -3.42 -6.43 -4.17
CA MET A 385 -3.76 -7.86 -4.17
C MET A 385 -4.70 -8.28 -5.28
N GLU A 386 -5.41 -7.33 -5.89
CA GLU A 386 -6.56 -7.57 -6.77
C GLU A 386 -6.37 -6.94 -8.14
#